data_AF-F5X494-F1
#
_entry.id   AF-F5X494-F1
#
_cell.length_a   1.000
_cell.length_b   1.000
_cell.length_c   1.000
_cell.angle_alpha   90.00
_cell.angle_beta   90.00
_cell.angle_gamma   90.00
#
_symmetry.space_group_name_H-M   'P 1'
#
loop_
_entity.id
_entity.type
_entity.pdbx_description
1 polymer ?
#
loop_
_entity_poly.entity_id
_entity_poly.type
_entity_poly.pdbx_seq_one_letter_code
_entity_poly.pdbx_strand_id
1 'polypeptide(L)'
;MVLKALISMTRKKTLEEYRHYMMTVSLSFLFVAASCLLTSFFIKTNDFAAGLLLGGGVAGLVAAIYRLILIRQPNRLKAAYIAAYDERNQLILRVTALSTLILLFLENFMLIILYAFIGIVLTYPIVLLIWLYSLFWGFVFFKLIFTRIL
;
A
#
# COMPACT_ATOMS: atom_id res chain seq x y z
N MET A 1 16.12 20.47 12.34
CA MET A 1 14.67 20.23 12.46
C MET A 1 14.24 18.89 11.87
N VAL A 2 14.68 18.51 10.66
CA VAL A 2 14.34 17.23 10.01
C VAL A 2 14.73 15.99 10.83
N LEU A 3 15.91 16.00 11.46
CA LEU A 3 16.37 14.88 12.30
C LEU A 3 15.45 14.64 13.52
N LYS A 4 14.92 15.70 14.13
CA LYS A 4 13.97 15.59 15.26
C LYS A 4 12.62 15.04 14.80
N ALA A 5 12.18 15.35 13.58
CA ALA A 5 10.96 14.81 12.98
C ALA A 5 11.11 13.32 12.62
N LEU A 6 12.29 12.90 12.15
CA LEU A 6 12.61 11.48 11.93
C LEU A 6 12.63 10.68 13.24
N ILE A 7 13.25 11.25 14.29
CA ILE A 7 13.31 10.62 15.62
C ILE A 7 11.92 10.55 16.29
N SER A 8 11.03 11.52 16.04
CA SER A 8 9.66 11.47 16.55
C SER A 8 8.78 10.46 15.82
N MET A 9 9.08 10.11 14.55
CA MET A 9 8.38 9.03 13.83
C MET A 9 8.70 7.63 14.38
N THR A 10 9.87 7.45 15.00
CA THR A 10 10.27 6.18 15.63
C THR A 10 9.75 5.99 17.05
N ARG A 11 9.19 7.03 17.69
CA ARG A 11 8.65 6.91 19.05
C ARG A 11 7.29 6.19 19.01
N LYS A 12 7.09 5.26 19.94
CA LYS A 12 5.78 4.63 20.17
C LYS A 12 4.77 5.73 20.53
N LYS A 13 3.78 5.94 19.68
CA LYS A 13 2.73 6.95 19.90
C LYS A 13 1.81 6.49 21.02
N THR A 14 1.22 7.42 21.76
CA THR A 14 0.14 7.05 22.70
C THR A 14 -1.12 6.63 21.93
N LEU A 15 -2.10 6.00 22.59
CA LEU A 15 -3.34 5.57 21.94
C LEU A 15 -4.12 6.76 21.33
N GLU A 16 -4.15 7.90 22.02
CA GLU A 16 -4.82 9.12 21.52
C GLU A 16 -4.05 9.76 20.35
N GLU A 17 -2.72 9.76 20.39
CA GLU A 17 -1.91 10.20 19.25
C GLU A 17 -2.08 9.28 18.02
N TYR A 18 -2.21 7.97 18.25
CA TYR A 18 -2.52 7.00 17.20
C TYR A 18 -3.90 7.23 16.61
N ARG A 19 -4.89 7.58 17.45
CA ARG A 19 -6.24 7.94 17.01
C ARG A 19 -6.23 9.17 16.09
N HIS A 20 -5.56 10.25 16.53
CA HIS A 20 -5.41 11.46 15.72
C HIS A 20 -4.67 11.17 14.41
N TYR A 21 -3.59 10.38 14.47
CA TYR A 21 -2.87 9.96 13.27
C TYR A 21 -3.76 9.20 12.28
N MET A 22 -4.51 8.20 12.76
CA MET A 22 -5.43 7.43 11.91
C MET A 22 -6.53 8.32 11.30
N MET A 23 -6.99 9.33 12.04
CA MET A 23 -7.96 10.32 11.54
C MET A 23 -7.38 11.17 10.42
N THR A 24 -6.17 11.71 10.59
CA THR A 24 -5.48 12.47 9.55
C THR A 24 -5.27 11.61 8.30
N VAL A 25 -4.76 10.38 8.46
CA VAL A 25 -4.57 9.43 7.35
C VAL A 25 -5.90 9.18 6.65
N SER A 26 -6.98 8.96 7.40
CA SER A 26 -8.29 8.71 6.81
C SER A 26 -8.82 9.89 6.00
N LEU A 27 -8.64 11.12 6.48
CA LEU A 27 -9.02 12.33 5.76
C LEU A 27 -8.18 12.52 4.50
N SER A 28 -6.87 12.27 4.57
CA SER A 28 -5.99 12.31 3.38
C SER A 28 -6.44 11.29 2.33
N PHE A 29 -6.76 10.06 2.74
CA PHE A 29 -7.27 9.04 1.81
C PHE A 29 -8.62 9.42 1.22
N LEU A 30 -9.52 10.04 2.00
CA LEU A 30 -10.81 10.51 1.50
C LEU A 30 -10.62 11.61 0.45
N PHE A 31 -9.73 12.56 0.71
CA PHE A 31 -9.39 13.63 -0.24
C PHE A 31 -8.83 13.07 -1.54
N VAL A 32 -7.82 12.19 -1.46
CA VAL A 32 -7.22 11.55 -2.64
C VAL A 32 -8.26 10.73 -3.42
N ALA A 33 -9.09 9.96 -2.73
CA ALA A 33 -10.14 9.15 -3.35
C ALA A 33 -11.18 10.01 -4.06
N ALA A 34 -11.62 11.12 -3.44
CA ALA A 34 -12.53 12.07 -4.06
C ALA A 34 -11.89 12.70 -5.30
N SER A 35 -10.62 13.12 -5.24
CA SER A 35 -9.90 13.64 -6.40
C SER A 35 -9.78 12.62 -7.54
N CYS A 36 -9.48 11.35 -7.24
CA CYS A 36 -9.45 10.28 -8.24
C CYS A 36 -10.81 10.07 -8.92
N LEU A 37 -11.90 10.07 -8.14
CA LEU A 37 -13.24 9.91 -8.70
C LEU A 37 -13.66 11.12 -9.54
N LEU A 38 -13.45 12.34 -9.03
CA LEU A 38 -13.76 13.57 -9.77
C LEU A 38 -13.00 13.60 -11.10
N THR A 39 -11.69 13.37 -11.08
CA THR A 39 -10.88 13.35 -12.31
C THR A 39 -11.36 12.28 -13.30
N SER A 40 -11.82 11.12 -12.83
CA SER A 40 -12.39 10.10 -13.69
C SER A 40 -13.68 10.52 -14.40
N PHE A 41 -14.49 11.42 -13.82
CA PHE A 41 -15.72 11.92 -14.46
C PHE A 41 -15.46 13.12 -15.37
N PHE A 42 -14.51 13.99 -15.02
CA PHE A 42 -14.28 15.25 -15.74
C PHE A 42 -13.22 15.15 -16.85
N ILE A 43 -12.32 14.17 -16.80
CA ILE A 43 -11.20 14.07 -17.76
C ILE A 43 -11.42 12.87 -18.69
N LYS A 44 -11.39 13.11 -20.00
CA LYS A 44 -11.27 12.03 -21.00
C LYS A 44 -9.89 11.39 -20.86
N THR A 45 -9.86 10.21 -20.26
CA THR A 45 -8.67 9.37 -20.10
C THR A 45 -8.79 8.12 -20.96
N ASN A 46 -7.70 7.38 -21.17
CA ASN A 46 -7.79 6.07 -21.82
C ASN A 46 -8.44 5.04 -20.88
N ASP A 47 -8.92 3.92 -21.44
CA ASP A 47 -9.66 2.90 -20.67
C ASP A 47 -8.86 2.40 -19.45
N PHE A 48 -7.54 2.26 -19.59
CA PHE A 48 -6.64 1.85 -18.52
C PHE A 48 -6.62 2.85 -17.36
N ALA A 49 -6.42 4.14 -17.65
CA ALA A 49 -6.35 5.20 -16.66
C ALA A 49 -7.72 5.46 -16.02
N ALA A 50 -8.81 5.42 -16.81
CA ALA A 50 -10.17 5.50 -16.28
C ALA A 50 -10.43 4.37 -15.28
N GLY A 51 -10.08 3.13 -15.65
CA GLY A 51 -10.19 1.96 -14.77
C GLY A 51 -9.36 2.11 -13.49
N LEU A 52 -8.12 2.59 -13.60
CA LEU A 52 -7.23 2.82 -12.45
C LEU A 52 -7.77 3.92 -11.51
N LEU A 53 -8.29 5.02 -12.06
CA LEU A 53 -8.84 6.13 -11.28
C LEU A 53 -10.14 5.74 -10.58
N LEU A 54 -11.05 5.03 -11.26
CA LEU A 54 -12.28 4.52 -10.65
C LEU A 54 -11.96 3.47 -9.57
N GLY A 55 -11.15 2.47 -9.90
CA GLY A 55 -10.78 1.40 -8.97
C GLY A 55 -10.03 1.94 -7.75
N GLY A 56 -9.02 2.79 -7.97
CA GLY A 56 -8.25 3.44 -6.91
C GLY A 56 -9.09 4.37 -6.05
N GLY A 57 -10.01 5.14 -6.66
CA GLY A 57 -10.95 6.01 -5.96
C GLY A 57 -11.92 5.23 -5.07
N VAL A 58 -12.55 4.17 -5.60
CA VAL A 58 -13.46 3.31 -4.81
C VAL A 58 -12.72 2.60 -3.68
N ALA A 59 -11.56 1.98 -3.95
CA ALA A 59 -10.76 1.33 -2.93
C ALA A 59 -10.29 2.31 -1.84
N GLY A 60 -9.89 3.52 -2.24
CA GLY A 60 -9.51 4.60 -1.33
C GLY A 60 -10.66 5.04 -0.43
N LEU A 61 -11.88 5.17 -0.96
CA LEU A 61 -13.08 5.48 -0.17
C LEU A 61 -13.39 4.38 0.84
N VAL A 62 -13.39 3.12 0.40
CA VAL A 62 -13.63 1.96 1.30
C VAL A 62 -12.61 1.97 2.44
N ALA A 63 -11.33 2.16 2.14
CA ALA A 63 -10.27 2.20 3.13
C ALA A 63 -10.39 3.40 4.09
N ALA A 64 -10.80 4.58 3.60
CA ALA A 64 -11.07 5.75 4.42
C ALA A 64 -12.26 5.52 5.37
N ILE A 65 -13.41 5.09 4.84
CA ILE A 65 -14.61 4.82 5.64
C ILE A 65 -14.34 3.76 6.71
N TYR A 66 -13.66 2.68 6.35
CA TYR A 66 -13.26 1.64 7.30
C TYR A 66 -12.46 2.21 8.48
N ARG A 67 -11.46 3.07 8.21
CA ARG A 67 -10.66 3.72 9.25
C ARG A 67 -11.47 4.68 10.12
N LEU A 68 -12.38 5.45 9.54
CA LEU A 68 -13.30 6.31 10.30
C LEU A 68 -14.18 5.50 11.26
N ILE A 69 -14.70 4.35 10.81
CA ILE A 69 -15.48 3.44 11.65
C ILE A 69 -14.59 2.86 12.77
N LEU A 70 -13.37 2.45 12.44
CA LEU A 70 -12.42 1.89 13.41
C LEU A 70 -12.10 2.87 14.55
N ILE A 71 -11.93 4.16 14.23
CA ILE A 71 -11.63 5.23 15.22
C ILE A 71 -12.78 5.43 16.22
N ARG A 72 -14.02 5.14 15.83
CA ARG A 72 -15.20 5.25 16.71
C ARG A 72 -15.35 4.05 17.65
N GLN A 73 -14.64 2.95 17.42
CA GLN A 73 -14.72 1.73 18.20
C GLN A 73 -13.47 1.56 19.09
N PRO A 74 -13.52 1.90 20.39
CA PRO A 74 -12.33 1.95 21.24
C PRO A 74 -11.63 0.59 21.38
N ASN A 75 -12.39 -0.51 21.48
CA ASN A 75 -11.84 -1.85 21.60
C ASN A 75 -11.09 -2.29 20.34
N ARG A 76 -11.65 -2.01 19.15
CA ARG A 76 -11.00 -2.34 17.87
C ARG A 76 -9.81 -1.43 17.57
N LEU A 77 -9.91 -0.16 17.95
CA LEU A 77 -8.79 0.79 17.84
C LEU A 77 -7.61 0.35 18.70
N LYS A 78 -7.86 -0.09 19.94
CA LYS A 78 -6.82 -0.61 20.84
C LYS A 78 -6.17 -1.88 20.27
N ALA A 79 -6.96 -2.80 19.71
CA ALA A 79 -6.43 -4.00 19.05
C ALA A 79 -5.55 -3.66 17.84
N ALA A 80 -6.00 -2.72 16.98
CA ALA A 80 -5.24 -2.25 15.83
C ALA A 80 -3.94 -1.54 16.26
N TYR A 81 -3.99 -0.74 17.33
CA TYR A 81 -2.82 -0.10 17.92
C TYR A 81 -1.81 -1.15 18.43
N ILE A 82 -2.26 -2.16 19.17
CA ILE A 82 -1.38 -3.24 19.65
C ILE A 82 -0.74 -3.96 18.47
N ALA A 83 -1.51 -4.34 17.46
CA ALA A 83 -1.00 -5.03 16.28
C ALA A 83 0.01 -4.18 15.48
N ALA A 84 -0.19 -2.85 15.42
CA ALA A 84 0.74 -1.94 14.73
C ALA A 84 2.10 -1.79 15.45
N TYR A 85 2.11 -1.95 16.77
CA TYR A 85 3.31 -1.83 17.61
C TYR A 85 3.83 -3.17 18.15
N ASP A 86 3.29 -4.29 17.66
CA ASP A 86 3.81 -5.61 17.94
C ASP A 86 5.11 -5.83 17.15
N GLU A 87 6.20 -6.08 17.87
CA GLU A 87 7.53 -6.25 17.30
C GLU A 87 7.59 -7.41 16.31
N ARG A 88 6.86 -8.51 16.59
CA ARG A 88 6.79 -9.66 15.67
C ARG A 88 6.11 -9.28 14.37
N ASN A 89 4.99 -8.56 14.44
CA ASN A 89 4.28 -8.11 13.25
C ASN A 89 5.10 -7.09 12.44
N GLN A 90 5.83 -6.20 13.12
CA GLN A 90 6.75 -5.26 12.44
C GLN A 90 7.90 -5.99 11.73
N LEU A 91 8.47 -7.02 12.36
CA LEU A 91 9.48 -7.87 11.74
C LEU A 91 8.93 -8.57 10.49
N ILE A 92 7.77 -9.21 10.61
CA ILE A 92 7.10 -9.88 9.48
C ILE A 92 6.87 -8.89 8.33
N LEU A 93 6.34 -7.70 8.61
CA LEU A 93 6.11 -6.68 7.59
C LEU A 93 7.41 -6.22 6.92
N ARG A 94 8.48 -6.02 7.69
CA ARG A 94 9.78 -5.59 7.14
C ARG A 94 10.39 -6.67 6.24
N VAL A 95 10.39 -7.92 6.68
CA VAL A 95 10.92 -9.05 5.89
C VAL A 95 10.06 -9.27 4.64
N THR A 96 8.73 -9.14 4.76
CA THR A 96 7.80 -9.20 3.61
C THR A 96 8.11 -8.11 2.59
N ALA A 97 8.27 -6.86 3.03
CA ALA A 97 8.56 -5.74 2.15
C ALA A 97 9.91 -5.90 1.44
N LEU A 98 10.95 -6.34 2.17
CA LEU A 98 12.26 -6.64 1.60
C LEU A 98 12.19 -7.77 0.57
N SER A 99 11.46 -8.85 0.87
CA SER A 99 11.30 -9.98 -0.06
C SER A 99 10.52 -9.59 -1.32
N THR A 100 9.50 -8.74 -1.17
CA THR A 100 8.74 -8.20 -2.31
C THR A 100 9.62 -7.31 -3.19
N LEU A 101 10.49 -6.49 -2.58
CA LEU A 101 11.43 -5.66 -3.32
C LEU A 101 12.44 -6.52 -4.11
N ILE A 102 12.97 -7.58 -3.50
CA ILE A 102 13.85 -8.54 -4.18
C ILE A 102 13.12 -9.21 -5.35
N LEU A 103 11.86 -9.61 -5.15
CA LEU A 103 11.04 -10.18 -6.23
C LEU A 103 10.90 -9.21 -7.41
N LEU A 104 10.55 -7.94 -7.15
CA LEU A 104 10.43 -6.92 -8.20
C LEU A 104 11.77 -6.67 -8.91
N PHE A 105 12.89 -6.72 -8.18
CA PHE A 105 14.22 -6.61 -8.77
C PHE A 105 14.53 -7.77 -9.72
N LEU A 106 14.26 -9.01 -9.29
CA LEU A 106 14.45 -10.20 -10.12
C LEU A 106 13.53 -10.20 -11.35
N GLU A 107 12.29 -9.76 -11.19
CA GLU A 107 11.33 -9.60 -12.27
C GLU A 107 11.84 -8.60 -13.33
N ASN A 108 12.39 -7.46 -12.91
CA ASN A 108 13.02 -6.50 -13.83
C ASN A 108 14.17 -7.13 -14.63
N PHE A 109 15.01 -7.92 -13.96
CA PHE A 109 16.10 -8.63 -14.64
C PHE A 109 15.58 -9.63 -15.67
N MET A 110 14.52 -10.36 -15.35
CA MET A 110 13.87 -11.29 -16.29
C MET A 110 13.25 -10.56 -17.49
N LEU A 111 12.61 -9.41 -17.27
CA LEU A 111 12.08 -8.57 -18.36
C LEU A 111 13.20 -8.09 -19.30
N ILE A 112 14.35 -7.69 -18.75
CA ILE A 112 15.52 -7.30 -19.54
C ILE A 112 16.04 -8.48 -20.37
N ILE A 113 16.11 -9.69 -19.79
CA ILE A 113 16.54 -10.89 -20.51
C ILE A 113 15.58 -11.22 -21.66
N LEU A 114 14.27 -11.20 -21.38
CA LEU A 114 13.22 -11.45 -22.38
C LEU A 114 13.33 -10.49 -23.57
N TYR A 115 13.61 -9.21 -23.29
CA TYR A 115 13.82 -8.23 -24.35
C TYR A 115 15.13 -8.43 -25.10
N ALA A 116 16.27 -8.49 -24.37
CA ALA A 116 17.60 -8.43 -24.97
C ALA A 116 18.01 -9.72 -25.70
N PHE A 117 17.61 -10.88 -25.19
CA PHE A 117 18.05 -12.18 -25.73
C PHE A 117 16.95 -12.93 -26.48
N ILE A 118 15.68 -12.75 -26.09
CA ILE A 118 14.55 -13.47 -26.70
C ILE A 118 13.79 -12.56 -27.69
N GLY A 119 13.99 -11.24 -27.63
CA GLY A 119 13.36 -10.28 -28.53
C GLY A 119 11.89 -10.02 -28.26
N ILE A 120 11.38 -10.40 -27.08
CA ILE A 120 9.98 -10.18 -26.70
C ILE A 120 9.79 -8.71 -26.32
N VAL A 121 8.91 -8.01 -27.05
CA VAL A 121 8.55 -6.62 -26.78
C VAL A 121 7.17 -6.57 -26.14
N LEU A 122 7.13 -6.15 -24.88
CA LEU A 122 5.87 -5.94 -24.16
C LEU A 122 5.45 -4.48 -24.28
N THR A 123 4.14 -4.25 -24.40
CA THR A 123 3.60 -2.88 -24.35
C THR A 123 3.70 -2.34 -22.93
N TYR A 124 3.88 -1.03 -22.80
CA TYR A 124 4.05 -0.39 -21.49
C TYR A 124 2.91 -0.69 -20.48
N PRO A 125 1.61 -0.70 -20.86
CA PRO A 125 0.54 -1.08 -19.94
C PRO A 125 0.66 -2.52 -19.41
N ILE A 126 1.16 -3.45 -20.22
CA ILE A 126 1.36 -4.84 -19.78
C ILE A 126 2.45 -4.89 -18.71
N VAL A 127 3.55 -4.16 -18.90
CA VAL A 127 4.63 -4.07 -17.89
C VAL A 127 4.12 -3.47 -16.58
N LEU A 128 3.30 -2.40 -16.66
CA LEU A 128 2.68 -1.80 -15.47
C LEU A 128 1.77 -2.77 -14.72
N LEU A 129 0.97 -3.56 -15.45
CA LEU A 129 0.10 -4.58 -14.84
C LEU A 129 0.92 -5.67 -14.17
N ILE A 130 1.97 -6.16 -14.83
CA ILE A 130 2.89 -7.16 -14.29
C ILE A 130 3.45 -6.67 -12.95
N TRP A 131 4.03 -5.47 -12.91
CA TRP A 131 4.56 -4.91 -11.65
C TRP A 131 3.49 -4.70 -10.58
N LEU A 132 2.31 -4.20 -10.95
CA LEU A 132 1.22 -3.98 -9.99
C LEU A 132 0.77 -5.29 -9.34
N TYR A 133 0.54 -6.33 -10.15
CA TYR A 133 0.11 -7.63 -9.66
C TYR A 133 1.21 -8.33 -8.88
N SER A 134 2.46 -8.28 -9.34
CA SER A 134 3.62 -8.84 -8.63
C SER A 134 3.83 -8.17 -7.28
N LEU A 135 3.63 -6.86 -7.18
CA LEU A 135 3.71 -6.15 -5.90
C LEU A 135 2.58 -6.59 -4.95
N PHE A 136 1.33 -6.60 -5.41
CA PHE A 136 0.20 -6.96 -4.56
C PHE A 136 0.23 -8.43 -4.13
N TRP A 137 0.31 -9.35 -5.10
CA TRP A 137 0.31 -10.78 -4.83
C TRP A 137 1.60 -11.24 -4.18
N GLY A 138 2.75 -10.71 -4.58
CA GLY A 138 4.03 -11.01 -3.94
C GLY A 138 4.02 -10.63 -2.47
N PHE A 139 3.53 -9.42 -2.14
CA PHE A 139 3.43 -8.99 -0.75
C PHE A 139 2.49 -9.88 0.07
N VAL A 140 1.30 -10.19 -0.45
CA VAL A 140 0.33 -11.07 0.23
C VAL A 140 0.92 -12.47 0.43
N PHE A 141 1.54 -13.04 -0.59
CA PHE A 141 2.16 -14.36 -0.56
C PHE A 141 3.27 -14.43 0.49
N PHE A 142 4.24 -13.50 0.45
CA PHE A 142 5.32 -13.46 1.43
C PHE A 142 4.80 -13.23 2.84
N LYS A 143 3.81 -12.35 3.02
CA LYS A 143 3.22 -12.11 4.35
C LYS A 143 2.59 -13.39 4.91
N LEU A 144 1.85 -14.14 4.09
CA LEU A 144 1.22 -15.40 4.51
C LEU A 144 2.26 -16.45 4.92
N ILE A 145 3.36 -16.55 4.18
CA ILE A 145 4.46 -17.47 4.49
C ILE A 145 5.12 -17.07 5.80
N PHE A 146 5.56 -15.82 5.93
CA PHE A 146 6.30 -15.37 7.11
C PHE A 146 5.45 -15.38 8.38
N THR A 147 4.14 -15.10 8.29
CA THR A 147 3.24 -15.22 9.44
C THR A 147 3.13 -16.65 9.99
N ARG A 148 3.35 -17.67 9.14
CA ARG A 148 3.34 -19.07 9.57
C ARG A 148 4.68 -19.55 10.12
N ILE A 149 5.78 -18.95 9.66
CA ILE A 149 7.16 -19.39 9.98
C ILE A 149 7.74 -18.63 11.18
N LEU A 150 7.55 -17.31 11.23
CA LEU A 150 8.04 -16.40 12.27
C LEU A 150 6.93 -16.09 13.25
#